data_AF-A0A7C5ZPL4-F1
#
_entry.id   AF-A0A7C5ZPL4-F1
#
_cell.length_a   1.000
_cell.length_b   1.000
_cell.length_c   1.000
_cell.angle_alpha   90.00
_cell.angle_beta   90.00
_cell.angle_gamma   90.00
#
_symmetry.space_group_name_H-M   'P 1'
#
loop_
_entity.id
_entity.type
_entity.pdbx_description
1 polymer ?
#
loop_
_entity_poly.entity_id
_entity_poly.type
_entity_poly.pdbx_seq_one_letter_code
_entity_poly.pdbx_strand_id
1 'polypeptide(L)'
;MDIEQVAVFYNSINVDIITVKNFYTKLKKICKCLKPVDITNRREVSLFLEAMKKMKNIKNIFLINLGGDGSLFSSLSILAKTLETQKIHTISFNFGNKGFYCFYPKNLLFDFLEDKINIMDIIKNDYEEEN
;
A
#
# COMPACT_ATOMS: atom_id res chain seq x y z
N MET A 1 17.62 -6.92 -3.28
CA MET A 1 16.50 -6.13 -3.83
C MET A 1 16.67 -4.70 -3.34
N ASP A 2 16.93 -3.74 -4.24
CA ASP A 2 16.99 -2.32 -3.86
C ASP A 2 15.56 -1.77 -3.81
N ILE A 3 14.94 -1.91 -2.64
CA ILE A 3 13.57 -1.46 -2.32
C ILE A 3 13.53 0.06 -2.13
N GLU A 4 14.44 0.80 -2.76
CA GLU A 4 14.73 2.19 -2.40
C GLU A 4 13.68 3.19 -2.87
N GLN A 5 12.71 2.76 -3.70
CA GLN A 5 11.71 3.65 -4.28
C GLN A 5 10.32 3.04 -4.24
N VAL A 6 9.80 2.83 -3.04
CA VAL A 6 8.44 2.34 -2.82
C VAL A 6 7.49 3.53 -2.67
N ALA A 7 6.33 3.49 -3.31
CA ALA A 7 5.21 4.36 -2.98
C ALA A 7 4.14 3.48 -2.33
N VAL A 8 4.08 3.46 -0.99
CA VAL A 8 3.03 2.73 -0.26
C VAL A 8 1.80 3.58 -0.11
N PHE A 9 0.80 3.19 -0.87
CA PHE A 9 -0.56 3.66 -0.72
C PHE A 9 -1.23 2.99 0.46
N TYR A 10 -2.21 3.68 1.02
CA TYR A 10 -2.99 3.20 2.13
C TYR A 10 -4.46 3.51 1.87
N ASN A 11 -5.33 2.54 2.09
CA ASN A 11 -6.77 2.76 2.03
C ASN A 11 -7.39 1.96 3.16
N SER A 12 -8.15 2.60 4.04
CA SER A 12 -8.97 1.89 5.01
C SER A 12 -10.41 2.32 5.02
N ILE A 13 -11.25 1.33 4.78
CA ILE A 13 -12.65 1.38 5.11
C ILE A 13 -12.83 0.39 6.26
N ASN A 14 -13.43 0.83 7.36
CA ASN A 14 -13.67 0.03 8.57
C ASN A 14 -12.42 -0.41 9.36
N VAL A 15 -11.28 0.27 9.20
CA VAL A 15 -10.11 0.12 10.09
C VAL A 15 -10.03 1.33 11.01
N ASP A 16 -9.76 1.10 12.30
CA ASP A 16 -9.67 2.19 13.26
C ASP A 16 -8.43 3.06 13.01
N ILE A 17 -8.56 4.36 13.25
CA ILE A 17 -7.54 5.38 12.98
C ILE A 17 -6.22 5.14 13.73
N ILE A 18 -6.25 4.44 14.86
CA ILE A 18 -5.05 4.18 15.66
C ILE A 18 -4.23 3.08 15.00
N THR A 19 -4.87 1.99 14.58
CA THR A 19 -4.25 0.91 13.80
C THR A 19 -3.62 1.45 12.52
N VAL A 20 -4.34 2.31 11.78
CA VAL A 20 -3.82 3.00 10.58
C VAL A 20 -2.52 3.74 10.87
N LYS A 21 -2.53 4.59 11.90
CA LYS A 21 -1.39 5.44 12.27
C LYS A 21 -0.20 4.62 12.74
N ASN A 22 -0.44 3.57 13.52
CA ASN A 22 0.61 2.67 13.99
C ASN A 22 1.25 1.92 12.82
N PHE A 23 0.43 1.39 11.91
CA PHE A 23 0.90 0.70 10.71
C PHE A 23 1.80 1.61 9.88
N TYR A 24 1.32 2.81 9.57
CA TYR A 24 2.07 3.79 8.81
C TYR A 24 3.39 4.19 9.49
N THR A 25 3.35 4.50 10.79
CA THR A 25 4.53 4.90 11.56
C THR A 25 5.60 3.82 11.56
N LYS A 26 5.18 2.55 11.68
CA LYS A 26 6.08 1.41 11.66
C LYS A 26 6.67 1.20 10.27
N LEU A 27 5.83 1.21 9.24
CA LEU A 27 6.26 1.02 7.86
C LEU A 27 7.24 2.10 7.40
N LYS A 28 7.09 3.35 7.87
CA LYS A 28 8.01 4.46 7.58
C LYS A 28 9.42 4.23 8.11
N LYS A 29 9.59 3.42 9.16
CA LYS A 29 10.92 3.06 9.67
C LYS A 29 11.63 2.05 8.76
N ILE A 30 10.87 1.34 7.93
CA ILE A 30 11.34 0.20 7.14
C ILE A 30 11.58 0.62 5.69
N CYS A 31 10.69 1.45 5.13
CA CYS A 31 10.82 1.92 3.74
C CYS A 31 11.46 3.31 3.67
N LYS A 32 12.56 3.45 2.91
CA LYS A 32 13.27 4.72 2.72
C LYS A 32 12.45 5.76 1.95
N CYS A 33 11.59 5.31 1.04
CA CYS A 33 10.59 6.14 0.39
C CYS A 33 9.21 5.59 0.79
N LEU A 34 8.43 6.37 1.52
CA LEU A 34 7.07 6.03 1.90
C LEU A 34 6.26 7.31 1.90
N LYS A 35 5.14 7.35 1.17
CA LYS A 35 4.18 8.44 1.24
C LYS A 35 2.80 7.85 1.51
N PRO A 36 2.25 8.03 2.72
CA PRO A 36 0.87 7.65 2.97
C PRO A 36 0.00 8.56 2.12
N VAL A 37 -1.08 8.01 1.63
CA VAL A 37 -2.10 8.79 0.94
C VAL A 37 -3.41 8.30 1.49
N ASP A 38 -4.12 9.14 2.24
CA ASP A 38 -5.53 8.88 2.46
C ASP A 38 -6.27 9.15 1.15
N ILE A 39 -6.67 8.09 0.45
CA ILE A 39 -7.38 8.23 -0.84
C ILE A 39 -8.77 8.86 -0.69
N THR A 40 -9.34 8.88 0.51
CA THR A 40 -10.60 9.58 0.79
C THR A 40 -10.38 11.08 0.91
N ASN A 41 -9.16 11.50 1.23
CA ASN A 41 -8.74 12.88 1.28
C ASN A 41 -8.24 13.37 -0.08
N ARG A 42 -9.11 14.07 -0.82
CA ARG A 42 -8.79 14.62 -2.15
C ARG A 42 -7.52 15.48 -2.17
N ARG A 43 -7.21 16.20 -1.09
CA ARG A 43 -6.02 17.06 -1.02
C ARG A 43 -4.74 16.23 -0.96
N GLU A 44 -4.74 15.17 -0.16
CA GLU A 44 -3.60 14.25 -0.07
C GLU A 44 -3.38 13.52 -1.40
N VAL A 45 -4.47 13.06 -2.04
CA VAL A 45 -4.40 12.48 -3.39
C VAL A 45 -3.74 13.47 -4.35
N SER A 46 -4.19 14.71 -4.46
CA SER A 46 -3.60 15.69 -5.38
C SER A 46 -2.11 15.94 -5.12
N LEU A 47 -1.71 16.13 -3.85
CA LEU A 47 -0.30 16.32 -3.47
C LEU A 47 0.55 15.10 -3.81
N PHE A 48 -0.02 13.91 -3.64
CA PHE A 48 0.60 12.66 -4.02
C PHE A 48 0.80 12.57 -5.55
N LEU A 49 -0.25 12.83 -6.34
CA LEU A 49 -0.18 12.79 -7.81
C LEU A 49 0.90 13.74 -8.35
N GLU A 50 0.99 14.95 -7.78
CA GLU A 50 2.05 15.90 -8.14
C GLU A 50 3.45 15.42 -7.76
N ALA A 51 3.59 14.77 -6.62
CA ALA A 51 4.88 14.21 -6.20
C ALA A 51 5.32 13.07 -7.13
N MET A 52 4.41 12.19 -7.52
CA MET A 52 4.72 11.08 -8.43
C MET A 52 5.17 11.56 -9.80
N LYS A 53 4.51 12.57 -10.37
CA LYS A 53 4.93 13.17 -11.65
C LYS A 53 6.38 13.70 -11.63
N LYS A 54 6.90 14.05 -10.45
CA LYS A 54 8.26 14.55 -10.26
C LYS A 54 9.30 13.44 -10.05
N MET A 55 8.86 12.21 -9.75
CA MET A 55 9.74 11.07 -9.46
C MET A 55 10.09 10.35 -10.77
N LYS A 56 11.19 10.77 -11.42
CA LYS A 56 11.58 10.28 -12.76
C LYS A 56 12.17 8.85 -12.82
N ASN A 57 12.41 8.19 -11.69
CA ASN A 57 13.18 6.93 -11.64
C ASN A 57 12.52 5.78 -10.85
N ILE A 58 11.22 5.86 -10.54
CA ILE A 58 10.55 4.79 -9.78
C ILE A 58 10.52 3.51 -10.62
N LYS A 59 11.16 2.46 -10.11
CA LYS A 59 11.21 1.14 -10.76
C LYS A 59 10.07 0.23 -10.33
N ASN A 60 9.65 0.28 -9.07
CA ASN A 60 8.63 -0.60 -8.51
C ASN A 60 7.67 0.21 -7.63
N ILE A 61 6.37 0.01 -7.79
CA ILE A 61 5.33 0.68 -6.99
C ILE A 61 4.53 -0.38 -6.25
N PHE A 62 4.36 -0.23 -4.94
CA PHE A 62 3.63 -1.19 -4.09
C PHE A 62 2.46 -0.50 -3.39
N LEU A 63 1.23 -0.84 -3.77
CA LEU A 63 0.02 -0.40 -3.08
C LEU A 63 -0.29 -1.32 -1.91
N ILE A 64 -0.27 -0.81 -0.67
CA ILE A 64 -0.72 -1.57 0.51
C ILE A 64 -2.17 -1.20 0.86
N ASN A 65 -3.12 -2.02 0.47
CA ASN A 65 -4.54 -1.79 0.77
C ASN A 65 -4.93 -2.41 2.12
N LEU A 66 -5.59 -1.65 3.00
CA LEU A 66 -6.18 -2.16 4.26
C LEU A 66 -7.70 -2.10 4.19
N GLY A 67 -8.33 -2.94 3.38
CA GLY A 67 -9.75 -2.83 3.12
C GLY A 67 -10.31 -4.05 2.42
N GLY A 68 -11.16 -3.83 1.42
CA GLY A 68 -11.73 -4.90 0.60
C GLY A 68 -11.51 -4.61 -0.89
N ASP A 69 -12.09 -5.43 -1.76
CA ASP A 69 -11.87 -5.33 -3.21
C ASP A 69 -12.28 -3.96 -3.76
N GLY A 70 -13.41 -3.40 -3.32
CA GLY A 70 -13.86 -2.07 -3.76
C GLY A 70 -12.88 -0.95 -3.40
N SER A 71 -12.22 -1.08 -2.24
CA SER A 71 -11.22 -0.12 -1.78
C SER A 71 -9.94 -0.24 -2.61
N LEU A 72 -9.49 -1.47 -2.89
CA LEU A 72 -8.38 -1.78 -3.78
C LEU A 72 -8.60 -1.19 -5.19
N PHE A 73 -9.75 -1.46 -5.82
CA PHE A 73 -10.04 -0.96 -7.17
C PHE A 73 -10.13 0.57 -7.24
N SER A 74 -10.67 1.21 -6.20
CA SER A 74 -10.69 2.67 -6.11
C SER A 74 -9.28 3.26 -6.11
N SER A 75 -8.38 2.67 -5.33
CA SER A 75 -6.96 3.06 -5.30
C SER A 75 -6.31 2.84 -6.67
N LEU A 76 -6.46 1.65 -7.26
CA LEU A 76 -5.87 1.34 -8.57
C LEU A 76 -6.36 2.29 -9.68
N SER A 77 -7.64 2.66 -9.69
CA SER A 77 -8.19 3.60 -10.68
C SER A 77 -7.53 4.98 -10.63
N ILE A 78 -7.22 5.49 -9.43
CA ILE A 78 -6.53 6.77 -9.24
C ILE A 78 -5.08 6.67 -9.76
N LEU A 79 -4.42 5.54 -9.50
CA LEU A 79 -3.03 5.33 -9.87
C LEU A 79 -2.83 5.04 -11.35
N ALA A 80 -3.70 4.25 -11.96
CA ALA A 80 -3.66 3.95 -13.39
C ALA A 80 -3.72 5.23 -14.24
N LYS A 81 -4.52 6.22 -13.84
CA LYS A 81 -4.60 7.54 -14.50
C LYS A 81 -3.32 8.37 -14.42
N THR A 82 -2.41 8.02 -13.52
CA THR A 82 -1.25 8.84 -13.17
C THR A 82 0.06 8.17 -13.59
N LEU A 83 0.08 6.84 -13.55
CA LEU A 83 1.25 6.01 -13.69
C LEU A 83 1.12 5.07 -14.89
N GLU A 84 0.46 5.53 -15.97
CA GLU A 84 -0.02 4.75 -17.13
C GLU A 84 0.94 3.68 -17.70
N THR A 85 2.24 3.75 -17.40
CA THR A 85 3.28 2.84 -17.88
C THR A 85 3.98 2.00 -16.79
N GLN A 86 3.64 2.14 -15.51
CA GLN A 86 4.31 1.45 -14.41
C GLN A 86 3.45 0.32 -13.83
N LYS A 87 4.02 -0.88 -13.70
CA LYS A 87 3.40 -2.00 -12.98
C LYS A 87 3.25 -1.61 -11.50
N ILE A 88 2.03 -1.74 -10.98
CA ILE A 88 1.70 -1.52 -9.57
C ILE A 88 1.50 -2.90 -8.95
N HIS A 89 2.35 -3.24 -8.01
CA HIS A 89 2.22 -4.44 -7.17
C HIS A 89 1.25 -4.13 -6.03
N THR A 90 0.40 -5.07 -5.65
CA THR A 90 -0.65 -4.82 -4.66
C THR A 90 -0.58 -5.80 -3.51
N ILE A 91 -0.45 -5.28 -2.30
CA ILE A 91 -0.47 -6.06 -1.07
C ILE A 91 -1.74 -5.67 -0.31
N SER A 92 -2.70 -6.57 -0.27
CA SER A 92 -4.05 -6.22 0.20
C SER A 92 -4.44 -7.02 1.43
N PHE A 93 -4.51 -6.34 2.56
CA PHE A 93 -5.05 -6.87 3.82
C PHE A 93 -6.56 -6.72 3.86
N ASN A 94 -7.26 -7.83 4.03
CA ASN A 94 -8.70 -7.90 4.04
C ASN A 94 -9.28 -7.53 5.41
N PHE A 95 -9.92 -6.36 5.49
CA PHE A 95 -10.66 -5.86 6.65
C PHE A 95 -12.19 -5.92 6.47
N GLY A 96 -12.67 -6.43 5.33
CA GLY A 96 -14.09 -6.61 5.04
C GLY A 96 -14.52 -8.07 5.06
N ASN A 97 -15.55 -8.38 4.28
CA ASN A 97 -15.93 -9.76 3.97
C ASN A 97 -14.87 -10.42 3.06
N LYS A 98 -14.88 -11.76 2.99
CA LYS A 98 -13.98 -12.50 2.10
C LYS A 98 -14.13 -11.97 0.66
N GLY A 99 -13.05 -11.36 0.14
CA GLY A 99 -12.97 -10.82 -1.21
C GLY A 99 -12.24 -11.77 -2.16
N PHE A 100 -12.14 -11.36 -3.42
CA PHE A 100 -11.44 -12.08 -4.49
C PHE A 100 -10.02 -11.57 -4.72
N TYR A 101 -9.67 -10.36 -4.28
CA TYR A 101 -8.38 -9.72 -4.57
C TYR A 101 -7.64 -9.24 -3.32
N CYS A 102 -8.29 -9.30 -2.15
CA CYS A 102 -7.66 -9.02 -0.85
C CYS A 102 -7.38 -10.33 -0.11
N PHE A 103 -6.18 -10.87 -0.29
CA PHE A 103 -5.81 -12.22 0.16
C PHE A 103 -5.22 -12.27 1.57
N TYR A 104 -4.55 -11.21 2.02
CA TYR A 104 -3.90 -11.22 3.32
C TYR A 104 -4.93 -11.02 4.44
N PRO A 105 -5.05 -11.94 5.42
CA PRO A 105 -5.95 -11.71 6.56
C PRO A 105 -5.49 -10.52 7.40
N LYS A 106 -6.43 -9.74 7.95
CA LYS A 106 -6.13 -8.63 8.87
C LYS A 106 -5.22 -9.01 10.05
N ASN A 107 -5.22 -10.28 10.47
CA ASN A 107 -4.38 -10.75 11.57
C ASN A 107 -2.88 -10.60 11.28
N LEU A 108 -2.46 -10.76 10.02
CA LEU A 108 -1.06 -10.52 9.64
C LEU A 108 -0.65 -9.06 9.84
N LEU A 109 -1.58 -8.11 9.69
CA LEU A 109 -1.28 -6.73 10.01
C LEU A 109 -1.01 -6.54 11.50
N PHE A 110 -1.80 -7.19 12.37
CA PHE A 110 -1.57 -7.12 13.81
C PHE A 110 -0.26 -7.81 14.22
N ASP A 111 0.06 -8.96 13.61
CA ASP A 111 1.35 -9.61 13.80
C ASP A 111 2.51 -8.69 13.37
N PHE A 112 2.34 -7.93 12.29
CA PHE A 112 3.33 -6.93 11.88
C PHE A 112 3.42 -5.81 12.93
N LEU A 113 2.30 -5.29 13.43
CA LEU A 113 2.29 -4.27 14.47
C LEU A 113 2.94 -4.74 15.78
N GLU A 114 2.87 -6.03 16.09
CA GLU A 114 3.46 -6.69 17.27
C GLU A 114 4.89 -7.21 17.04
N ASP A 115 5.53 -6.90 15.90
CA ASP A 115 6.90 -7.34 15.56
C ASP A 115 7.07 -8.86 15.41
N LYS A 116 5.96 -9.60 15.23
CA LYS A 116 5.98 -11.05 14.99
C LYS A 116 6.33 -11.41 13.56
N ILE A 117 6.04 -10.51 12.62
CA ILE A 117 6.37 -10.67 11.20
C ILE A 117 7.02 -9.41 10.64
N ASN A 118 7.80 -9.57 9.59
CA ASN A 118 8.34 -8.49 8.81
C ASN A 118 7.52 -8.30 7.53
N ILE A 119 6.87 -7.13 7.40
CA ILE A 119 6.09 -6.78 6.22
C ILE A 119 6.91 -6.86 4.93
N MET A 120 8.22 -6.63 4.98
CA MET A 120 9.10 -6.72 3.81
C MET A 120 9.22 -8.13 3.25
N ASP A 121 9.09 -9.15 4.09
CA ASP A 121 9.10 -10.54 3.63
C ASP A 121 7.84 -10.82 2.82
N ILE A 122 6.69 -10.28 3.25
CA ILE A 122 5.44 -10.32 2.48
C ILE A 122 5.62 -9.61 1.14
N ILE A 123 6.13 -8.37 1.16
CA ILE A 123 6.35 -7.58 -0.07
C ILE A 123 7.23 -8.33 -1.06
N LYS A 124 8.30 -8.94 -0.56
CA LYS A 124 9.29 -9.65 -1.39
C LYS A 124 8.70 -10.92 -1.98
N ASN A 125 7.98 -11.72 -1.20
CA ASN A 125 7.37 -12.95 -1.68
C ASN A 125 6.32 -12.67 -2.77
N ASP A 126 5.42 -11.70 -2.55
CA ASP A 126 4.44 -11.28 -3.57
C ASP A 126 5.13 -10.82 -4.86
N TYR A 127 6.21 -10.04 -4.73
CA TYR A 127 6.96 -9.57 -5.88
C TYR A 127 7.64 -10.71 -6.68
N GLU A 128 8.17 -11.72 -5.99
CA GLU A 128 8.81 -12.88 -6.62
C GLU A 128 7.79 -13.84 -7.25
N GLU A 129 6.56 -13.95 -6.74
CA GLU A 129 5.52 -14.75 -7.38
C GLU A 129 4.95 -14.11 -8.65
N GLU A 130 5.01 -12.77 -8.76
CA GLU A 130 4.48 -12.00 -9.89
C GLU A 130 5.46 -11.80 -11.06
N ASN A 131 6.74 -12.20 -10.95
CA ASN A 131 7.79 -11.98 -11.96
C ASN A 131 8.73 -13.17 -12.13
#